data_AF-T1AF93-F1
#
_entry.id   AF-T1AF93-F1
#
_cell.length_a   1.000
_cell.length_b   1.000
_cell.length_c   1.000
_cell.angle_alpha   90.00
_cell.angle_beta   90.00
_cell.angle_gamma   90.00
#
_symmetry.space_group_name_H-M   'P 1'
#
loop_
_entity.id
_entity.type
_entity.pdbx_description
1 polymer ?
#
loop_
_entity_poly.entity_id
_entity_poly.type
_entity_poly.pdbx_seq_one_letter_code
_entity_poly.pdbx_strand_id
1 'polypeptide(L)'
;MGLEQEIEDIREGINAGRYPNEAAVSQGIVLRLLHALGWPAYNTQIVWPEYSLSGRRVDFALCPPSIKKPIALVEVKQIGQSDGAERQLFEYAFHDGVPMAILTDGREWNFFLPGEQGDYGERR
;
A
#
# COMPACT_ATOMS: atom_id res chain seq x y z
N MET A 1 9.99 11.42 -15.64
CA MET A 1 10.53 10.04 -15.71
C MET A 1 9.32 9.12 -15.83
N GLY A 2 9.37 8.11 -16.70
CA GLY A 2 8.22 7.23 -16.92
C GLY A 2 8.10 6.18 -15.81
N LEU A 3 6.88 5.69 -15.56
CA LEU A 3 6.61 4.65 -14.56
C LEU A 3 7.46 3.39 -14.80
N GLU A 4 7.69 3.04 -16.05
CA GLU A 4 8.50 1.89 -16.47
C GLU A 4 9.94 2.00 -16.00
N GLN A 5 10.52 3.21 -16.06
CA GLN A 5 11.88 3.45 -15.57
C GLN A 5 11.95 3.33 -14.05
N GLU A 6 10.94 3.85 -13.34
CA GLU A 6 10.86 3.73 -11.89
C GLU A 6 10.79 2.26 -11.46
N ILE A 7 9.99 1.45 -12.17
CA ILE A 7 9.86 0.02 -11.92
C ILE A 7 11.19 -0.70 -12.17
N GLU A 8 11.90 -0.41 -13.25
CA GLU A 8 13.18 -1.08 -13.53
C GLU A 8 14.24 -0.74 -12.48
N ASP A 9 14.37 0.53 -12.10
CA ASP A 9 15.29 0.95 -11.05
C ASP A 9 14.97 0.30 -9.69
N ILE A 10 13.68 0.11 -9.38
CA ILE A 10 13.22 -0.60 -8.19
C ILE A 10 13.64 -2.08 -8.26
N ARG A 11 13.43 -2.74 -9.41
CA ARG A 11 13.84 -4.15 -9.61
C ARG A 11 15.33 -4.33 -9.41
N GLU A 12 16.15 -3.47 -9.99
CA GLU A 12 17.60 -3.45 -9.76
C GLU A 12 17.93 -3.23 -8.28
N GLY A 13 17.18 -2.36 -7.59
CA GLY A 13 17.35 -2.11 -6.17
C GLY A 13 17.02 -3.27 -5.26
N ILE A 14 15.96 -4.02 -5.59
CA ILE A 14 15.59 -5.24 -4.89
C ILE A 14 16.69 -6.30 -5.07
N ASN A 15 17.16 -6.50 -6.32
CA ASN A 15 18.23 -7.46 -6.61
C ASN A 15 19.55 -7.11 -5.93
N ALA A 16 19.83 -5.81 -5.74
CA ALA A 16 21.01 -5.32 -5.05
C ALA A 16 20.86 -5.26 -3.51
N GLY A 17 19.71 -5.64 -2.95
CA GLY A 17 19.48 -5.63 -1.50
C GLY A 17 19.42 -4.22 -0.89
N ARG A 18 19.03 -3.19 -1.65
CA ARG A 18 19.01 -1.79 -1.19
C ARG A 18 17.90 -1.45 -0.17
N TYR A 19 16.96 -2.37 0.07
CA TYR A 19 15.80 -2.14 0.92
C TYR A 19 15.80 -3.10 2.13
N PRO A 20 16.60 -2.82 3.18
CA PRO A 20 16.82 -3.76 4.27
C PRO A 20 15.66 -3.88 5.27
N ASN A 21 14.69 -2.97 5.25
CA ASN A 21 13.60 -2.91 6.21
C ASN A 21 12.34 -2.25 5.62
N GLU A 22 11.24 -2.27 6.37
CA GLU A 22 9.95 -1.67 5.99
C GLU A 22 10.08 -0.19 5.61
N ALA A 23 10.82 0.62 6.38
CA ALA A 23 11.01 2.04 6.09
C ALA A 23 11.69 2.28 4.72
N ALA A 24 12.67 1.44 4.37
CA ALA A 24 13.33 1.51 3.07
C ALA A 24 12.40 1.08 1.92
N VAL A 25 11.54 0.09 2.13
CA VAL A 25 10.50 -0.30 1.16
C VAL A 25 9.48 0.83 0.99
N SER A 26 8.98 1.40 2.08
CA SER A 26 8.03 2.51 2.08
C SER A 26 8.56 3.71 1.29
N GLN A 27 9.78 4.17 1.61
CA GLN A 27 10.35 5.36 0.97
C GLN A 27 10.87 5.09 -0.45
N GLY A 28 11.57 3.96 -0.63
CA GLY A 28 12.31 3.66 -1.85
C GLY A 28 11.48 2.98 -2.95
N ILE A 29 10.32 2.43 -2.59
CA ILE A 29 9.44 1.70 -3.52
C ILE A 29 8.03 2.29 -3.48
N VAL A 30 7.34 2.24 -2.34
CA VAL A 30 5.91 2.58 -2.26
C VAL A 30 5.66 4.06 -2.58
N LEU A 31 6.30 4.98 -1.87
CA LEU A 31 6.15 6.42 -2.12
C LEU A 31 6.64 6.82 -3.52
N ARG A 32 7.70 6.16 -3.99
CA ARG A 32 8.25 6.35 -5.34
C ARG A 32 7.24 6.00 -6.42
N LEU A 33 6.58 4.84 -6.31
CA LEU A 33 5.53 4.42 -7.24
C LEU A 33 4.27 5.27 -7.13
N LEU A 34 3.83 5.62 -5.92
CA LEU A 34 2.70 6.52 -5.73
C LEU A 34 2.95 7.86 -6.44
N HIS A 35 4.13 8.45 -6.24
CA HIS A 35 4.53 9.68 -6.93
C HIS A 35 4.54 9.52 -8.46
N ALA A 36 5.08 8.41 -8.98
CA ALA A 36 5.10 8.11 -10.42
C ALA A 36 3.69 7.93 -11.01
N LEU A 37 2.75 7.41 -10.22
CA LEU A 37 1.33 7.27 -10.55
C LEU A 37 0.55 8.59 -10.43
N GLY A 38 1.22 9.70 -10.07
CA GLY A 38 0.61 11.02 -9.96
C GLY A 38 -0.02 11.32 -8.60
N TRP A 39 0.15 10.45 -7.60
CA TRP A 39 -0.25 10.77 -6.24
C TRP A 39 0.70 11.83 -5.64
N PRO A 40 0.17 12.83 -4.93
CA PRO A 40 0.99 13.84 -4.26
C PRO A 40 1.59 13.25 -2.98
N ALA A 41 2.62 12.41 -3.12
CA ALA A 41 3.27 11.65 -2.04
C ALA A 41 3.83 12.53 -0.90
N TYR A 42 4.11 13.81 -1.17
CA TYR A 42 4.57 14.77 -0.17
C TYR A 42 3.44 15.53 0.53
N ASN A 43 2.19 15.38 0.08
CA ASN A 43 1.03 15.92 0.77
C ASN A 43 0.49 14.87 1.75
N THR A 44 0.82 15.03 3.03
CA THR A 44 0.47 14.10 4.11
C THR A 44 -1.02 14.11 4.47
N GLN A 45 -1.84 14.94 3.82
CA GLN A 45 -3.30 14.88 3.90
C GLN A 45 -3.91 14.03 2.77
N ILE A 46 -3.12 13.70 1.73
CA ILE A 46 -3.57 12.91 0.57
C ILE A 46 -2.89 11.54 0.54
N VAL A 47 -1.58 11.47 0.72
CA VAL A 47 -0.85 10.23 1.02
C VAL A 47 -0.52 10.29 2.50
N TRP A 48 -1.46 9.84 3.33
CA TRP A 48 -1.43 10.06 4.77
C TRP A 48 -0.65 8.92 5.46
N PRO A 49 0.53 9.19 6.05
CA PRO A 49 1.34 8.17 6.70
C PRO A 49 0.81 7.82 8.11
N GLU A 50 1.02 6.59 8.56
CA GLU A 50 0.70 6.15 9.93
C GLU A 50 -0.79 6.42 10.27
N TYR A 51 -1.67 6.18 9.31
CA TYR A 51 -3.08 6.54 9.39
C TYR A 51 -3.79 5.69 10.45
N SER A 52 -4.40 6.36 11.42
CA SER A 52 -5.09 5.69 12.52
C SER A 52 -6.56 5.44 12.19
N LEU A 53 -6.98 4.20 12.34
CA LEU A 53 -8.32 3.73 12.02
C LEU A 53 -8.78 2.74 13.09
N SER A 54 -9.89 3.02 13.77
CA SER A 54 -10.55 2.10 14.70
C SER A 54 -9.63 1.43 15.74
N GLY A 55 -8.68 2.20 16.29
CA GLY A 55 -7.71 1.72 17.30
C GLY A 55 -6.47 1.02 16.74
N ARG A 56 -6.30 1.01 15.41
CA ARG A 56 -5.13 0.51 14.70
C ARG A 56 -4.50 1.57 13.82
N ARG A 57 -3.38 1.19 13.23
CA ARG A 57 -2.58 2.04 12.37
C ARG A 57 -2.17 1.26 11.13
N VAL A 58 -2.25 1.90 9.97
CA VAL A 58 -1.74 1.40 8.69
C VAL A 58 -0.64 2.34 8.20
N ASP A 59 0.28 1.85 7.39
CA ASP A 59 1.43 2.64 6.95
C ASP A 59 1.03 3.84 6.09
N PHE A 60 0.09 3.67 5.16
CA PHE A 60 -0.46 4.78 4.39
C PHE A 60 -1.96 4.66 4.15
N ALA A 61 -2.64 5.79 4.11
CA ALA A 61 -3.99 5.92 3.58
C ALA A 61 -4.02 6.90 2.41
N LEU A 62 -4.69 6.51 1.32
CA LEU A 62 -4.88 7.35 0.15
C LEU A 62 -6.21 8.10 0.26
N CYS A 63 -6.12 9.42 0.43
CA CYS A 63 -7.23 10.32 0.78
C CYS A 63 -7.41 11.41 -0.30
N PRO A 64 -8.13 11.12 -1.41
CA PRO A 64 -8.44 12.13 -2.40
C PRO A 64 -9.20 13.32 -1.78
N PRO A 65 -8.88 14.57 -2.15
CA PRO A 65 -9.52 15.76 -1.57
C PRO A 65 -11.04 15.81 -1.71
N SER A 66 -11.59 15.15 -2.74
CA SER A 66 -13.02 15.11 -3.05
C SER A 66 -13.81 14.12 -2.19
N ILE A 67 -13.15 13.24 -1.43
CA ILE A 67 -13.77 12.15 -0.68
C ILE A 67 -13.39 12.28 0.79
N LYS A 68 -14.37 12.22 1.70
CA LYS A 68 -14.15 12.36 3.15
C LYS A 68 -13.44 11.17 3.82
N LYS A 69 -13.35 10.04 3.12
CA LYS A 69 -12.80 8.78 3.61
C LYS A 69 -11.66 8.32 2.70
N PRO A 70 -10.69 7.56 3.22
CA PRO A 70 -9.66 6.96 2.38
C PRO A 70 -10.28 6.03 1.33
N ILE A 71 -9.69 6.01 0.14
CA ILE A 71 -10.09 5.10 -0.94
C ILE A 71 -9.25 3.81 -0.97
N ALA A 72 -8.04 3.87 -0.41
CA ALA A 72 -7.16 2.72 -0.27
C ALA A 72 -6.35 2.83 1.02
N LEU A 73 -6.11 1.69 1.66
CA LEU A 73 -5.11 1.54 2.72
C LEU A 73 -3.93 0.76 2.17
N VAL A 74 -2.72 1.14 2.55
CA VAL A 74 -1.49 0.45 2.16
C VAL A 74 -0.76 0.04 3.44
N GLU A 75 -0.53 -1.26 3.56
CA GLU A 75 0.33 -1.87 4.57
C GLU A 75 1.61 -2.34 3.88
N VAL A 76 2.74 -1.97 4.46
CA VAL A 76 4.07 -2.27 3.98
C VAL A 76 4.72 -3.31 4.89
N LYS A 77 5.48 -4.22 4.28
CA LYS A 77 6.27 -5.24 4.95
C LYS A 77 7.70 -5.20 4.45
N GLN A 78 8.59 -5.84 5.19
CA GLN A 78 9.94 -6.09 4.71
C GLN A 78 9.91 -7.10 3.56
N ILE A 79 10.82 -6.95 2.57
CA ILE A 79 10.95 -7.89 1.44
C ILE A 79 10.99 -9.34 1.94
N GLY A 80 10.10 -10.17 1.40
CA GLY A 80 9.91 -11.58 1.75
C GLY A 80 9.08 -11.84 3.01
N GLN A 81 8.38 -10.83 3.54
CA GLN A 81 7.57 -10.92 4.77
C GLN A 81 6.10 -10.47 4.54
N SER A 82 5.61 -10.52 3.31
CA SER A 82 4.20 -10.24 2.95
C SER A 82 3.24 -11.38 3.36
N ASP A 83 3.73 -12.62 3.49
CA ASP A 83 2.89 -13.79 3.76
C ASP A 83 2.22 -13.75 5.15
N GLY A 84 0.91 -14.05 5.18
CA GLY A 84 0.15 -14.23 6.42
C GLY A 84 -0.28 -12.95 7.14
N ALA A 85 0.15 -11.76 6.69
CA ALA A 85 -0.30 -10.47 7.23
C ALA A 85 -1.65 -9.99 6.64
N GLU A 86 -2.18 -10.71 5.64
CA GLU A 86 -3.34 -10.34 4.83
C GLU A 86 -4.64 -10.20 5.65
N ARG A 87 -4.85 -11.11 6.61
CA ARG A 87 -6.14 -11.29 7.26
C ARG A 87 -6.54 -10.07 8.09
N GLN A 88 -5.59 -9.45 8.79
CA GLN A 88 -5.88 -8.26 9.58
C GLN A 88 -6.27 -7.08 8.70
N LEU A 89 -5.43 -6.75 7.70
CA LEU A 89 -5.69 -5.58 6.84
C LEU A 89 -7.04 -5.69 6.15
N PHE A 90 -7.38 -6.89 5.66
CA PHE A 90 -8.66 -7.16 5.02
C PHE A 90 -9.86 -6.96 5.96
N GLU A 91 -9.83 -7.54 7.15
CA GLU A 91 -10.92 -7.44 8.13
C GLU A 91 -11.23 -5.96 8.45
N TYR A 92 -10.21 -5.10 8.57
CA TYR A 92 -10.43 -3.67 8.84
C TYR A 92 -10.96 -2.88 7.66
N ALA A 93 -10.37 -3.08 6.48
CA ALA A 93 -10.85 -2.40 5.28
C ALA A 93 -12.32 -2.75 4.99
N PHE A 94 -12.72 -3.99 5.29
CA PHE A 94 -14.11 -4.42 5.26
C PHE A 94 -14.97 -3.69 6.30
N HIS A 95 -14.56 -3.66 7.57
CA HIS A 95 -15.34 -3.03 8.64
C HIS A 95 -15.55 -1.52 8.46
N ASP A 96 -14.53 -0.80 7.99
CA ASP A 96 -14.58 0.66 7.84
C ASP A 96 -15.10 1.12 6.46
N GLY A 97 -15.37 0.15 5.59
CA GLY A 97 -15.91 0.36 4.24
C GLY A 97 -14.90 1.06 3.33
N VAL A 98 -13.61 0.75 3.48
CA VAL A 98 -12.57 1.27 2.58
C VAL A 98 -12.60 0.46 1.29
N PRO A 99 -12.67 1.09 0.11
CA PRO A 99 -12.82 0.39 -1.17
C PRO A 99 -11.69 -0.59 -1.49
N MET A 100 -10.48 -0.34 -1.02
CA MET A 100 -9.30 -1.13 -1.34
C MET A 100 -8.34 -1.25 -0.16
N ALA A 101 -7.77 -2.44 0.01
CA ALA A 101 -6.64 -2.68 0.89
C ALA A 101 -5.47 -3.25 0.07
N ILE A 102 -4.26 -2.76 0.34
CA ILE A 102 -3.04 -3.14 -0.38
C ILE A 102 -2.03 -3.62 0.64
N LEU A 103 -1.53 -4.84 0.47
CA LEU A 103 -0.40 -5.36 1.24
C LEU A 103 0.78 -5.57 0.30
N THR A 104 1.93 -4.99 0.63
CA THR A 104 3.13 -5.12 -0.20
C THR A 104 4.40 -5.20 0.62
N ASP A 105 5.37 -5.95 0.12
CA ASP A 105 6.76 -5.91 0.59
C ASP A 105 7.70 -5.18 -0.39
N GLY A 106 7.11 -4.51 -1.39
CA GLY A 106 7.79 -3.86 -2.51
C GLY A 106 8.05 -4.76 -3.70
N ARG A 107 8.18 -6.09 -3.51
CA ARG A 107 8.34 -7.07 -4.58
C ARG A 107 7.00 -7.64 -5.01
N GLU A 108 6.15 -7.96 -4.05
CA GLU A 108 4.81 -8.51 -4.25
C GLU A 108 3.77 -7.49 -3.81
N TRP A 109 2.63 -7.47 -4.51
CA TRP A 109 1.54 -6.54 -4.28
C TRP A 109 0.23 -7.31 -4.30
N ASN A 110 -0.41 -7.41 -3.14
CA ASN A 110 -1.72 -8.03 -2.98
C ASN A 110 -2.78 -6.95 -2.86
N PHE A 111 -3.78 -6.99 -3.74
CA PHE A 111 -4.88 -6.03 -3.78
C PHE A 111 -6.16 -6.73 -3.32
N PHE A 112 -6.77 -6.20 -2.27
CA PHE A 112 -8.04 -6.69 -1.75
C PHE A 112 -9.12 -5.66 -1.99
N LEU A 113 -10.31 -6.11 -2.40
CA LEU A 113 -11.48 -5.28 -2.70
C LEU A 113 -12.63 -5.62 -1.73
N PRO A 114 -12.66 -5.01 -0.52
CA PRO A 114 -13.64 -5.36 0.50
C PRO A 114 -15.07 -4.92 0.13
N GLY A 115 -15.21 -3.94 -0.77
CA GLY A 115 -16.49 -3.40 -1.21
C GLY A 115 -17.24 -4.23 -2.26
N GLU A 116 -16.61 -5.27 -2.84
CA GLU A 116 -17.25 -6.13 -3.84
C GLU A 116 -17.85 -7.40 -3.20
N GLN A 117 -18.97 -7.92 -3.73
CA GLN A 117 -19.57 -9.19 -3.30
C GLN A 117 -18.77 -10.39 -3.87
N GLY A 118 -18.68 -11.52 -3.14
CA GLY A 118 -17.88 -12.72 -3.52
C GLY A 118 -17.25 -13.46 -2.32
N ASP A 119 -16.82 -14.72 -2.45
CA ASP A 119 -16.17 -15.47 -1.35
C ASP A 119 -14.64 -15.27 -1.36
N TYR A 120 -13.96 -15.60 -0.25
CA TYR A 120 -12.53 -15.31 0.04
C TYR A 120 -11.55 -15.70 -1.10
N GLY A 121 -11.83 -16.78 -1.84
CA GLY A 121 -11.01 -17.25 -2.95
C GLY A 121 -11.21 -16.50 -4.28
N GLU A 122 -12.28 -15.71 -4.40
CA GLU A 122 -12.61 -14.94 -5.61
C GLU A 122 -12.11 -13.48 -5.54
N ARG A 123 -11.49 -13.09 -4.42
CA ARG A 123 -11.09 -11.70 -4.09
C ARG A 123 -9.58 -11.51 -3.86
N ARG A 124 -8.75 -12.49 -4.25
CA ARG A 124 -7.28 -12.40 -4.28
C ARG A 124 -6.80 -12.25 -5.72
#